data_AF-A0A7L0VXW7-F1
#
_entry.id   AF-A0A7L0VXW7-F1
#
_cell.length_a   1.000
_cell.length_b   1.000
_cell.length_c   1.000
_cell.angle_alpha   90.00
_cell.angle_beta   90.00
_cell.angle_gamma   90.00
#
_symmetry.space_group_name_H-M   'P 1'
#
loop_
_entity.id
_entity.type
_entity.pdbx_description
1 polymer ?
#
loop_
_entity_poly.entity_id
_entity_poly.type
_entity_poly.pdbx_seq_one_letter_code
_entity_poly.pdbx_strand_id
1 'polypeptide(L)'
;GTKLREVFDKINNLLSGKPVLTAGQTVSVTQHPQGLDFVYYKLAEKFVSQGEAEVASHRESAFAIAVVVSGIWEMYPRVGDLFLAHLHKKCPYSVPFYPAMKEGTSKEEYERMLGYQFQDSKIEEQDHFLKRMSGLIRLYAAVIQLQWPYGSRQGMHPHGLHNGWRWLAQMLNMEPLVDVTATLLFGFLEVCGNALMKQYQVQFWKMIVFIREDYIPRIEAITSAGQRGSLMRFKQFLEESLQKKEIPLAKGYLQPSFWRS
;
A
#
# COMPACT_ATOMS: atom_id res chain seq x y z
N GLY A 1 9.31 14.29 13.27
CA GLY A 1 10.34 13.22 13.29
C GLY A 1 10.43 12.60 14.65
N THR A 2 10.68 13.40 15.69
CA THR A 2 10.90 12.95 17.06
C THR A 2 9.81 12.02 17.60
N LYS A 3 8.54 12.43 17.55
CA LYS A 3 7.40 11.59 17.99
C LYS A 3 7.27 10.27 17.21
N LEU A 4 7.61 10.28 15.92
CA LEU A 4 7.56 9.07 15.10
C LEU A 4 8.63 8.07 15.53
N ARG A 5 9.81 8.58 15.88
CA ARG A 5 10.90 7.78 16.45
C ARG A 5 10.52 7.19 17.81
N GLU A 6 9.84 7.92 18.68
CA GLU A 6 9.34 7.38 19.95
C GLU A 6 8.39 6.19 19.72
N VAL A 7 7.49 6.29 18.74
CA VAL A 7 6.60 5.18 18.37
C VAL A 7 7.40 3.99 17.85
N PHE A 8 8.36 4.23 16.95
CA PHE A 8 9.23 3.19 16.41
C PHE A 8 10.03 2.49 17.51
N ASP A 9 10.68 3.25 18.40
CA ASP A 9 11.49 2.73 19.49
C ASP A 9 10.62 1.95 20.48
N LYS A 10 9.39 2.40 20.75
CA LYS A 10 8.43 1.68 21.59
C LYS A 10 8.07 0.31 21.00
N ILE A 11 7.80 0.24 19.70
CA ILE A 11 7.51 -1.02 19.00
C ILE A 11 8.76 -1.92 19.02
N ASN A 12 9.92 -1.38 18.64
CA ASN A 12 11.18 -2.13 18.60
C ASN A 12 11.57 -2.69 19.98
N ASN A 13 11.39 -1.91 21.05
CA ASN A 13 11.62 -2.37 22.41
C ASN A 13 10.70 -3.54 22.77
N LEU A 14 9.40 -3.47 22.44
CA LEU A 14 8.47 -4.57 22.67
C LEU A 14 8.87 -5.83 21.90
N LEU A 15 9.22 -5.70 20.62
CA LEU A 15 9.60 -6.84 19.76
C LEU A 15 10.95 -7.46 20.13
N SER A 16 11.85 -6.69 20.73
CA SER A 16 13.15 -7.18 21.23
C SER A 16 13.07 -7.82 22.62
N GLY A 17 11.88 -7.96 23.21
CA GLY A 17 11.69 -8.56 24.52
C GLY A 17 11.86 -7.61 25.70
N LYS A 18 12.08 -6.31 25.46
CA LYS A 18 12.18 -5.32 26.52
C LYS A 18 10.79 -4.96 27.07
N PRO A 19 10.68 -4.67 28.38
CA PRO A 19 9.44 -4.18 28.96
C PRO A 19 9.07 -2.81 28.38
N VAL A 20 7.78 -2.61 28.11
CA VAL A 20 7.22 -1.37 27.58
C VAL A 20 6.05 -0.91 28.44
N LEU A 21 6.01 0.39 28.77
CA LEU A 21 4.92 1.00 29.52
C LEU A 21 3.72 1.30 28.59
N THR A 22 2.55 0.80 28.96
CA THR A 22 1.29 1.05 28.27
C THR A 22 0.15 1.20 29.28
N ALA A 23 -0.62 2.28 29.20
CA ALA A 23 -1.78 2.54 30.08
C ALA A 23 -1.51 2.32 31.59
N GLY A 24 -0.32 2.72 32.07
CA GLY A 24 0.08 2.56 33.48
C GLY A 24 0.58 1.16 33.86
N GLN A 25 0.64 0.21 32.93
CA GLN A 25 1.14 -1.15 33.14
C GLN A 25 2.38 -1.42 32.30
N THR A 26 3.32 -2.18 32.87
CA THR A 26 4.51 -2.64 32.16
C THR A 26 4.24 -4.01 31.54
N VAL A 27 4.35 -4.10 30.21
CA VAL A 27 4.09 -5.32 29.44
C VAL A 27 5.39 -5.79 28.80
N SER A 28 5.61 -7.11 28.75
CA SER A 28 6.72 -7.72 28.01
C SER A 28 6.23 -8.95 27.25
N VAL A 29 6.73 -9.14 26.03
CA VAL A 29 6.43 -10.33 25.21
C VAL A 29 7.01 -11.61 25.80
N THR A 30 7.99 -11.51 26.71
CA THR A 30 8.60 -12.67 27.39
C THR A 30 7.74 -13.25 28.51
N GLN A 31 6.63 -12.59 28.88
CA GLN A 31 5.69 -13.07 29.89
C GLN A 31 4.89 -14.30 29.45
N HIS A 32 4.86 -14.60 28.14
CA HIS A 32 4.15 -15.75 27.60
C HIS A 32 4.93 -16.38 26.44
N PRO A 33 5.08 -17.71 26.35
CA PRO A 33 5.86 -18.36 25.30
C PRO A 33 5.34 -18.07 23.88
N GLN A 34 4.03 -17.82 23.73
CA GLN A 34 3.42 -17.46 22.44
C GLN A 34 3.38 -15.93 22.19
N GLY A 35 3.85 -15.12 23.13
CA GLY A 35 3.70 -13.66 23.09
C GLY A 35 4.39 -13.00 21.89
N LEU A 36 5.58 -13.50 21.52
CA LEU A 36 6.37 -12.96 20.41
C LEU A 36 5.67 -13.19 19.06
N ASP A 37 5.24 -14.42 18.80
CA ASP A 37 4.55 -14.78 17.56
C ASP A 37 3.22 -14.04 17.42
N PHE A 38 2.48 -13.93 18.53
CA PHE A 38 1.22 -13.21 18.57
C PHE A 38 1.41 -11.70 18.29
N VAL A 39 2.42 -11.06 18.88
CA VAL A 39 2.66 -9.63 18.62
C VAL A 39 3.10 -9.37 17.19
N TYR A 40 3.89 -10.26 16.57
CA TYR A 40 4.24 -10.13 15.15
C TYR A 40 3.00 -10.14 14.26
N TYR A 41 2.10 -11.11 14.49
CA TYR A 41 0.83 -11.20 13.76
C TYR A 41 -0.03 -9.94 13.97
N LYS A 42 -0.26 -9.54 15.22
CA LYS A 42 -1.13 -8.39 15.53
C LYS A 42 -0.56 -7.06 15.08
N LEU A 43 0.75 -6.89 15.12
CA LEU A 43 1.40 -5.68 14.62
C LEU A 43 1.27 -5.58 13.09
N ALA A 44 1.54 -6.66 12.38
CA ALA A 44 1.37 -6.72 10.92
C ALA A 44 -0.09 -6.46 10.51
N GLU A 45 -1.06 -7.10 11.17
CA GLU A 45 -2.49 -6.84 10.99
C GLU A 45 -2.82 -5.36 11.22
N LYS A 46 -2.25 -4.77 12.28
CA LYS A 46 -2.49 -3.36 12.62
C LYS A 46 -1.93 -2.42 11.56
N PHE A 47 -0.74 -2.67 11.02
CA PHE A 47 -0.18 -1.85 9.93
C PHE A 47 -1.09 -1.86 8.69
N VAL A 48 -1.57 -3.04 8.29
CA VAL A 48 -2.52 -3.14 7.16
C VAL A 48 -3.83 -2.43 7.47
N SER A 49 -4.35 -2.54 8.70
CA SER A 49 -5.58 -1.83 9.12
C SER A 49 -5.46 -0.31 9.06
N GLN A 50 -4.26 0.25 9.29
CA GLN A 50 -4.04 1.70 9.14
C GLN A 50 -4.13 2.12 7.66
N GLY A 51 -3.73 1.24 6.73
CA GLY A 51 -3.95 1.46 5.30
C GLY A 51 -5.43 1.49 4.93
N GLU A 52 -6.24 0.61 5.54
CA GLU A 52 -7.69 0.51 5.28
C GLU A 52 -8.50 1.68 5.83
N ALA A 53 -8.08 2.27 6.95
CA ALA A 53 -8.83 3.32 7.64
C ALA A 53 -8.19 4.71 7.48
N GLU A 54 -6.98 4.86 8.02
CA GLU A 54 -6.31 6.16 8.13
C GLU A 54 -5.81 6.62 6.75
N VAL A 55 -5.08 5.79 6.01
CA VAL A 55 -4.57 6.17 4.67
C VAL A 55 -5.71 6.32 3.66
N ALA A 56 -6.75 5.50 3.78
CA ALA A 56 -7.95 5.59 2.96
C ALA A 56 -8.65 6.95 3.11
N SER A 57 -8.62 7.55 4.31
CA SER A 57 -9.25 8.85 4.60
C SER A 57 -8.29 10.03 4.47
N HIS A 58 -7.03 9.86 4.89
CA HIS A 58 -5.97 10.86 4.89
C HIS A 58 -4.74 10.30 4.18
N ARG A 59 -4.73 10.43 2.84
CA ARG A 59 -3.70 9.83 1.96
C ARG A 59 -2.28 10.18 2.37
N GLU A 60 -2.07 11.39 2.89
CA GLU A 60 -0.77 11.93 3.31
C GLU A 60 -0.16 11.15 4.49
N SER A 61 -0.98 10.49 5.31
CA SER A 61 -0.53 9.66 6.44
C SER A 61 0.27 8.43 5.99
N ALA A 62 0.16 8.02 4.72
CA ALA A 62 0.83 6.84 4.17
C ALA A 62 2.33 6.84 4.45
N PHE A 63 3.02 7.97 4.27
CA PHE A 63 4.48 8.04 4.40
C PHE A 63 4.97 7.85 5.83
N ALA A 64 4.29 8.46 6.81
CA ALA A 64 4.64 8.33 8.21
C ALA A 64 4.43 6.89 8.73
N ILE A 65 3.35 6.23 8.28
CA ILE A 65 3.10 4.83 8.61
C ILE A 65 4.11 3.92 7.89
N ALA A 66 4.31 4.13 6.59
CA ALA A 66 5.17 3.30 5.76
C ALA A 66 6.63 3.28 6.19
N VAL A 67 7.19 4.42 6.61
CA VAL A 67 8.59 4.46 7.05
C VAL A 67 8.81 3.66 8.34
N VAL A 68 7.81 3.61 9.24
CA VAL A 68 7.83 2.76 10.43
C VAL A 68 7.71 1.28 10.05
N VAL A 69 6.78 0.94 9.15
CA VAL A 69 6.64 -0.42 8.62
C VAL A 69 7.96 -0.90 8.01
N SER A 70 8.58 -0.08 7.16
CA SER A 70 9.84 -0.36 6.50
C SER A 70 10.97 -0.66 7.50
N GLY A 71 11.18 0.20 8.50
CA GLY A 71 12.23 -0.04 9.49
C GLY A 71 11.97 -1.24 10.39
N ILE A 72 10.71 -1.50 10.78
CA ILE A 72 10.35 -2.70 11.54
C ILE A 72 10.57 -3.95 10.70
N TRP A 73 10.23 -3.93 9.41
CA TRP A 73 10.47 -5.03 8.48
C TRP A 73 11.97 -5.34 8.35
N GLU A 74 12.80 -4.31 8.16
CA GLU A 74 14.26 -4.48 8.07
C GLU A 74 14.86 -5.09 9.34
N MET A 75 14.30 -4.81 10.52
CA MET A 75 14.74 -5.38 11.79
C MET A 75 14.17 -6.78 12.06
N TYR A 76 12.90 -7.01 11.70
CA TYR A 76 12.13 -8.22 11.97
C TYR A 76 11.43 -8.70 10.68
N PRO A 77 12.15 -9.40 9.77
CA PRO A 77 11.61 -9.81 8.47
C PRO A 77 10.28 -10.58 8.54
N ARG A 78 10.08 -11.37 9.60
CA ARG A 78 8.84 -12.10 9.86
C ARG A 78 7.61 -11.20 10.00
N VAL A 79 7.75 -9.98 10.54
CA VAL A 79 6.67 -9.00 10.60
C VAL A 79 6.32 -8.51 9.18
N GLY A 80 7.33 -8.37 8.32
CA GLY A 80 7.15 -8.03 6.92
C GLY A 80 6.42 -9.09 6.10
N ASP A 81 6.78 -10.36 6.28
CA ASP A 81 6.08 -11.48 5.65
C ASP A 81 4.61 -11.54 6.08
N LEU A 82 4.34 -11.32 7.37
CA LEU A 82 2.98 -11.24 7.90
C LEU A 82 2.24 -10.00 7.40
N PHE A 83 2.93 -8.87 7.22
CA PHE A 83 2.35 -7.66 6.62
C PHE A 83 1.89 -7.95 5.19
N LEU A 84 2.74 -8.59 4.38
CA LEU A 84 2.35 -9.04 3.03
C LEU A 84 1.19 -10.04 3.08
N ALA A 85 1.22 -11.01 3.99
CA ALA A 85 0.13 -11.99 4.12
C ALA A 85 -1.22 -11.32 4.42
N HIS A 86 -1.25 -10.38 5.35
CA HIS A 86 -2.45 -9.61 5.66
C HIS A 86 -2.88 -8.70 4.51
N LEU A 87 -1.92 -8.00 3.88
CA LEU A 87 -2.17 -7.10 2.77
C LEU A 87 -2.74 -7.85 1.57
N HIS A 88 -2.12 -8.97 1.17
CA HIS A 88 -2.54 -9.79 0.04
C HIS A 88 -3.91 -10.41 0.27
N LYS A 89 -4.20 -10.86 1.50
CA LYS A 89 -5.52 -11.41 1.84
C LYS A 89 -6.62 -10.35 1.78
N LYS A 90 -6.34 -9.13 2.26
CA LYS A 90 -7.32 -8.04 2.32
C LYS A 90 -7.47 -7.28 1.00
N CYS A 91 -6.40 -7.20 0.22
CA CYS A 91 -6.31 -6.53 -1.07
C CYS A 91 -5.55 -7.43 -2.04
N PRO A 92 -6.23 -8.39 -2.71
CA PRO A 92 -5.58 -9.28 -3.69
C PRO A 92 -4.92 -8.50 -4.84
N TYR A 93 -5.40 -7.29 -5.10
CA TYR A 93 -4.85 -6.35 -6.09
C TYR A 93 -3.44 -5.83 -5.76
N SER A 94 -2.94 -6.05 -4.54
CA SER A 94 -1.55 -5.79 -4.18
C SER A 94 -0.58 -6.86 -4.70
N VAL A 95 -1.08 -8.03 -5.11
CA VAL A 95 -0.34 -9.13 -5.79
C VAL A 95 -0.43 -9.05 -7.33
N PRO A 96 -1.11 -8.03 -7.88
CA PRO A 96 -1.81 -8.05 -9.17
C PRO A 96 -2.39 -9.39 -9.60
N PHE A 97 -3.26 -9.95 -8.77
CA PHE A 97 -4.00 -11.15 -9.12
C PHE A 97 -5.50 -10.86 -9.03
N TYR A 98 -6.24 -11.17 -10.09
CA TYR A 98 -7.70 -11.16 -10.07
C TYR A 98 -8.19 -12.58 -9.82
N PRO A 99 -8.73 -12.88 -8.62
CA PRO A 99 -9.29 -14.18 -8.34
C PRO A 99 -10.37 -14.52 -9.36
N ALA A 100 -10.23 -15.65 -10.05
CA ALA A 100 -11.26 -16.15 -10.94
C ALA A 100 -12.37 -16.83 -10.11
N MET A 101 -13.63 -16.64 -10.52
CA MET A 101 -14.75 -17.36 -9.94
C MET A 101 -14.63 -18.85 -10.31
N LYS A 102 -14.52 -19.72 -9.31
CA LYS A 102 -14.50 -21.16 -9.53
C LYS A 102 -15.92 -21.71 -9.56
N GLU A 103 -16.11 -22.80 -10.30
CA GLU A 103 -17.38 -23.51 -10.32
C GLU A 103 -17.71 -24.02 -8.90
N GLY A 104 -18.95 -23.78 -8.46
CA GLY A 104 -19.41 -24.10 -7.10
C GLY A 104 -19.12 -23.04 -6.03
N THR A 105 -18.35 -21.99 -6.33
CA THR A 105 -18.14 -20.86 -5.39
C THR A 105 -19.39 -19.99 -5.34
N SER A 106 -19.88 -19.71 -4.12
CA SER A 106 -21.02 -18.79 -3.94
C SER A 106 -20.65 -17.35 -4.31
N LYS A 107 -21.65 -16.52 -4.68
CA LYS A 107 -21.41 -15.11 -4.99
C LYS A 107 -20.74 -14.36 -3.84
N GLU A 108 -21.21 -14.57 -2.60
CA GLU A 108 -20.63 -13.94 -1.41
C GLU A 108 -19.18 -14.38 -1.19
N GLU A 109 -18.89 -15.68 -1.32
CA GLU A 109 -17.52 -16.19 -1.16
C GLU A 109 -16.59 -15.58 -2.20
N TYR A 110 -17.05 -15.47 -3.45
CA TYR A 110 -16.31 -14.81 -4.51
C TYR A 110 -16.06 -13.32 -4.22
N GLU A 111 -17.08 -12.58 -3.76
CA GLU A 111 -16.95 -11.17 -3.37
C GLU A 111 -15.96 -11.00 -2.19
N ARG A 112 -15.97 -11.91 -1.21
CA ARG A 112 -14.96 -11.94 -0.14
C ARG A 112 -13.56 -12.21 -0.69
N MET A 113 -13.41 -13.09 -1.67
CA MET A 113 -12.12 -13.33 -2.35
C MET A 113 -11.61 -12.09 -3.09
N LEU A 114 -12.50 -11.28 -3.66
CA LEU A 114 -12.18 -9.97 -4.24
C LEU A 114 -11.82 -8.90 -3.19
N GLY A 115 -11.96 -9.23 -1.90
CA GLY A 115 -11.65 -8.36 -0.78
C GLY A 115 -12.82 -7.53 -0.28
N TYR A 116 -14.06 -7.79 -0.73
CA TYR A 116 -15.23 -7.10 -0.19
C TYR A 116 -15.47 -7.50 1.27
N GLN A 117 -15.87 -6.51 2.06
CA GLN A 117 -16.36 -6.71 3.42
C GLN A 117 -17.88 -6.92 3.42
N PHE A 118 -18.34 -7.69 4.41
CA PHE A 118 -19.75 -7.95 4.63
C PHE A 118 -20.07 -7.63 6.09
N GLN A 119 -21.14 -6.88 6.29
CA GLN A 119 -21.69 -6.57 7.61
C GLN A 119 -23.17 -6.95 7.62
N ASP A 120 -23.58 -7.80 8.57
CA ASP A 120 -24.95 -8.29 8.68
C ASP A 120 -25.53 -8.85 7.36
N SER A 121 -24.70 -9.64 6.65
CA SER A 121 -24.98 -10.21 5.32
C SER A 121 -25.18 -9.20 4.18
N LYS A 122 -24.84 -7.92 4.40
CA LYS A 122 -24.80 -6.89 3.35
C LYS A 122 -23.38 -6.65 2.92
N ILE A 123 -23.16 -6.67 1.61
CA ILE A 123 -21.88 -6.29 1.01
C ILE A 123 -21.63 -4.79 1.24
N GLU A 124 -20.37 -4.42 1.47
CA GLU A 124 -19.98 -3.02 1.52
C GLU A 124 -20.22 -2.32 0.17
N GLU A 125 -20.46 -1.01 0.23
CA GLU A 125 -20.67 -0.22 -0.97
C GLU A 125 -19.38 -0.04 -1.79
N GLN A 126 -19.53 0.09 -3.11
CA GLN A 126 -18.41 0.18 -4.05
C GLN A 126 -17.44 1.31 -3.72
N ASP A 127 -17.94 2.50 -3.35
CA ASP A 127 -17.09 3.64 -3.02
C ASP A 127 -16.26 3.40 -1.75
N HIS A 128 -16.86 2.74 -0.76
CA HIS A 128 -16.18 2.34 0.49
C HIS A 128 -15.09 1.30 0.21
N PHE A 129 -15.41 0.28 -0.58
CA PHE A 129 -14.46 -0.73 -1.05
C PHE A 129 -13.27 -0.07 -1.79
N LEU A 130 -13.55 0.76 -2.80
CA LEU A 130 -12.52 1.42 -3.60
C LEU A 130 -11.63 2.32 -2.75
N LYS A 131 -12.22 3.08 -1.81
CA LYS A 131 -11.48 3.93 -0.88
C LYS A 131 -10.51 3.11 -0.03
N ARG A 132 -10.96 1.97 0.50
CA ARG A 132 -10.16 1.04 1.32
C ARG A 132 -9.02 0.41 0.52
N MET A 133 -9.31 -0.14 -0.67
CA MET A 133 -8.28 -0.71 -1.55
C MET A 133 -7.26 0.32 -1.99
N SER A 134 -7.70 1.53 -2.31
CA SER A 134 -6.81 2.63 -2.68
C SER A 134 -5.92 3.07 -1.51
N GLY A 135 -6.42 3.06 -0.27
CA GLY A 135 -5.61 3.31 0.93
C GLY A 135 -4.52 2.24 1.14
N LEU A 136 -4.88 0.96 0.98
CA LEU A 136 -3.95 -0.16 1.06
C LEU A 136 -2.83 -0.09 0.00
N ILE A 137 -3.19 0.19 -1.25
CA ILE A 137 -2.21 0.31 -2.34
C ILE A 137 -1.30 1.53 -2.14
N ARG A 138 -1.83 2.67 -1.64
CA ARG A 138 -0.99 3.83 -1.29
C ARG A 138 -0.01 3.52 -0.17
N LEU A 139 -0.45 2.82 0.87
CA LEU A 139 0.45 2.38 1.95
C LEU A 139 1.54 1.46 1.40
N TYR A 140 1.18 0.47 0.59
CA TYR A 140 2.14 -0.43 -0.05
C TYR A 140 3.15 0.33 -0.92
N ALA A 141 2.67 1.23 -1.79
CA ALA A 141 3.51 2.07 -2.65
C ALA A 141 4.47 2.98 -1.85
N ALA A 142 4.06 3.43 -0.67
CA ALA A 142 4.93 4.18 0.24
C ALA A 142 5.99 3.26 0.91
N VAL A 143 5.61 2.04 1.33
CA VAL A 143 6.54 1.09 2.00
C VAL A 143 7.69 0.71 1.07
N ILE A 144 7.44 0.45 -0.20
CA ILE A 144 8.47 -0.05 -1.13
C ILE A 144 9.53 0.97 -1.53
N GLN A 145 9.28 2.27 -1.30
CA GLN A 145 10.18 3.36 -1.70
C GLN A 145 10.89 4.05 -0.52
N LEU A 146 10.41 3.84 0.71
CA LEU A 146 10.96 4.47 1.89
C LEU A 146 11.93 3.52 2.61
N GLN A 147 12.86 4.13 3.33
CA GLN A 147 13.74 3.44 4.26
C GLN A 147 13.76 4.20 5.58
N TRP A 148 13.91 3.48 6.68
CA TRP A 148 14.01 4.08 7.99
C TRP A 148 15.36 4.81 8.14
N PRO A 149 15.38 6.11 8.47
CA PRO A 149 16.61 6.90 8.37
C PRO A 149 17.56 6.73 9.57
N TYR A 150 17.14 6.06 10.65
CA TYR A 150 17.94 5.91 11.86
C TYR A 150 18.42 4.46 12.05
N GLY A 151 19.73 4.24 12.08
CA GLY A 151 20.30 2.93 12.34
C GLY A 151 21.53 2.67 11.46
N SER A 152 22.29 1.64 11.80
CA SER A 152 23.53 1.26 11.08
C SER A 152 23.28 0.31 9.91
N ARG A 153 22.04 -0.11 9.66
CA ARG A 153 21.71 -1.03 8.56
C ARG A 153 21.60 -0.24 7.25
N GLN A 154 22.62 -0.35 6.42
CA GLN A 154 22.66 0.14 5.04
C GLN A 154 22.29 -0.97 4.03
N GLY A 155 21.46 -1.94 4.45
CA GLY A 155 21.01 -3.02 3.58
C GLY A 155 19.97 -2.52 2.56
N MET A 156 19.85 -3.22 1.44
CA MET A 156 18.71 -3.00 0.55
C MET A 156 17.41 -3.39 1.27
N HIS A 157 16.38 -2.56 1.16
CA HIS A 157 15.06 -2.87 1.72
C HIS A 157 14.57 -4.23 1.18
N PRO A 158 14.14 -5.18 2.04
CA PRO A 158 13.78 -6.55 1.64
C PRO A 158 12.65 -6.57 0.61
N HIS A 159 11.77 -5.56 0.64
CA HIS A 159 10.67 -5.39 -0.31
C HIS A 159 10.77 -4.06 -1.06
N GLY A 160 11.91 -3.81 -1.71
CA GLY A 160 12.23 -2.52 -2.33
C GLY A 160 11.46 -2.18 -3.61
N LEU A 161 11.82 -1.05 -4.22
CA LEU A 161 11.12 -0.41 -5.34
C LEU A 161 10.95 -1.29 -6.59
N HIS A 162 11.80 -2.31 -6.78
CA HIS A 162 11.68 -3.29 -7.86
C HIS A 162 10.36 -4.07 -7.83
N ASN A 163 9.78 -4.29 -6.64
CA ASN A 163 8.44 -4.88 -6.54
C ASN A 163 7.36 -3.93 -7.07
N GLY A 164 7.59 -2.62 -7.04
CA GLY A 164 6.69 -1.64 -7.63
C GLY A 164 6.71 -1.66 -9.15
N TRP A 165 7.89 -1.83 -9.77
CA TRP A 165 7.99 -2.05 -11.21
C TRP A 165 7.25 -3.33 -11.63
N ARG A 166 7.47 -4.43 -10.91
CA ARG A 166 6.78 -5.71 -11.15
C ARG A 166 5.26 -5.57 -11.00
N TRP A 167 4.81 -4.90 -9.95
CA TRP A 167 3.38 -4.64 -9.71
C TRP A 167 2.75 -3.88 -10.88
N LEU A 168 3.39 -2.80 -11.33
CA LEU A 168 2.87 -1.98 -12.44
C LEU A 168 2.84 -2.77 -13.74
N ALA A 169 3.93 -3.46 -14.09
CA ALA A 169 3.98 -4.30 -15.29
C ALA A 169 2.92 -5.40 -15.27
N GLN A 170 2.72 -6.07 -14.13
CA GLN A 170 1.76 -7.16 -14.01
C GLN A 170 0.31 -6.66 -14.06
N MET A 171 0.00 -5.53 -13.42
CA MET A 171 -1.32 -4.88 -13.56
C MET A 171 -1.63 -4.57 -15.03
N LEU A 172 -0.65 -4.03 -15.77
CA LEU A 172 -0.82 -3.60 -17.17
C LEU A 172 -0.83 -4.75 -18.19
N ASN A 173 -0.41 -5.96 -17.79
CA ASN A 173 -0.47 -7.16 -18.61
C ASN A 173 -1.78 -7.94 -18.44
N MET A 174 -2.68 -7.50 -17.56
CA MET A 174 -4.02 -8.07 -17.37
C MET A 174 -5.09 -7.15 -17.96
N GLU A 175 -6.27 -7.70 -18.25
CA GLU A 175 -7.43 -6.90 -18.64
C GLU A 175 -7.92 -6.04 -17.47
N PRO A 176 -8.25 -4.75 -17.68
CA PRO A 176 -8.66 -3.89 -16.60
C PRO A 176 -10.01 -4.30 -16.01
N LEU A 177 -10.21 -3.98 -14.73
CA LEU A 177 -11.49 -4.09 -14.04
C LEU A 177 -12.13 -2.71 -13.92
N VAL A 178 -13.45 -2.65 -14.14
CA VAL A 178 -14.25 -1.42 -14.01
C VAL A 178 -14.05 -0.83 -12.61
N ASP A 179 -13.81 0.48 -12.57
CA ASP A 179 -13.48 1.29 -11.39
C ASP A 179 -12.19 0.94 -10.63
N VAL A 180 -11.90 -0.35 -10.41
CA VAL A 180 -10.78 -0.83 -9.61
C VAL A 180 -9.45 -0.46 -10.25
N THR A 181 -9.22 -0.89 -11.49
CA THR A 181 -7.88 -0.76 -12.10
C THR A 181 -7.45 0.71 -12.22
N ALA A 182 -8.33 1.60 -12.68
CA ALA A 182 -8.03 3.03 -12.74
C ALA A 182 -7.77 3.64 -11.35
N THR A 183 -8.57 3.26 -10.34
CA THR A 183 -8.41 3.76 -8.97
C THR A 183 -7.07 3.35 -8.36
N LEU A 184 -6.66 2.10 -8.57
CA LEU A 184 -5.42 1.56 -7.98
C LEU A 184 -4.19 2.05 -8.74
N LEU A 185 -4.21 2.08 -10.08
CA LEU A 185 -3.10 2.63 -10.87
C LEU A 185 -2.84 4.09 -10.53
N PHE A 186 -3.91 4.91 -10.43
CA PHE A 186 -3.78 6.30 -10.01
C PHE A 186 -3.18 6.40 -8.60
N GLY A 187 -3.75 5.71 -7.61
CA GLY A 187 -3.25 5.78 -6.22
C GLY A 187 -1.80 5.31 -6.08
N PHE A 188 -1.40 4.31 -6.84
CA PHE A 188 -0.04 3.79 -6.86
C PHE A 188 0.95 4.80 -7.47
N LEU A 189 0.66 5.29 -8.68
CA LEU A 189 1.52 6.24 -9.39
C LEU A 189 1.61 7.61 -8.70
N GLU A 190 0.52 8.06 -8.07
CA GLU A 190 0.50 9.27 -7.25
C GLU A 190 1.52 9.19 -6.10
N VAL A 191 1.71 8.00 -5.51
CA VAL A 191 2.58 7.80 -4.35
C VAL A 191 4.01 7.45 -4.72
N CYS A 192 4.25 6.48 -5.60
CA CYS A 192 5.59 5.99 -5.91
C CYS A 192 6.05 6.27 -7.34
N GLY A 193 5.24 6.94 -8.17
CA GLY A 193 5.61 7.26 -9.55
C GLY A 193 6.86 8.15 -9.64
N ASN A 194 7.04 9.10 -8.72
CA ASN A 194 8.26 9.92 -8.68
C ASN A 194 9.52 9.08 -8.42
N ALA A 195 9.46 8.13 -7.49
CA ALA A 195 10.56 7.23 -7.19
C ALA A 195 10.87 6.28 -8.37
N LEU A 196 9.83 5.69 -8.97
CA LEU A 196 9.95 4.84 -10.16
C LEU A 196 10.54 5.60 -11.36
N MET A 197 10.10 6.83 -11.58
CA MET A 197 10.61 7.71 -12.63
C MET A 197 12.12 7.96 -12.44
N LYS A 198 12.57 8.27 -11.23
CA LYS A 198 13.99 8.49 -10.93
C LYS A 198 14.83 7.23 -11.12
N GLN A 199 14.32 6.08 -10.69
CA GLN A 199 15.03 4.81 -10.75
C GLN A 199 15.13 4.22 -12.17
N TYR A 200 14.02 4.24 -12.92
CA TYR A 200 13.89 3.54 -14.21
C TYR A 200 13.88 4.46 -15.43
N GLN A 201 13.80 5.78 -15.21
CA GLN A 201 13.97 6.84 -16.22
C GLN A 201 13.16 6.57 -17.50
N VAL A 202 13.84 6.31 -18.62
CA VAL A 202 13.22 6.08 -19.93
C VAL A 202 12.27 4.89 -19.91
N GLN A 203 12.58 3.82 -19.17
CA GLN A 203 11.71 2.65 -19.12
C GLN A 203 10.37 2.98 -18.42
N PHE A 204 10.41 3.80 -17.38
CA PHE A 204 9.19 4.29 -16.73
C PHE A 204 8.34 5.12 -17.70
N TRP A 205 8.94 6.04 -18.45
CA TRP A 205 8.19 6.87 -19.39
C TRP A 205 7.58 6.08 -20.55
N LYS A 206 8.26 5.05 -21.05
CA LYS A 206 7.65 4.10 -22.02
C LYS A 206 6.39 3.47 -21.47
N MET A 207 6.40 3.09 -20.18
CA MET A 207 5.23 2.53 -19.51
C MET A 207 4.11 3.56 -19.36
N ILE A 208 4.42 4.81 -19.00
CA ILE A 208 3.41 5.89 -18.92
C ILE A 208 2.77 6.18 -20.28
N VAL A 209 3.56 6.20 -21.36
CA VAL A 209 3.04 6.37 -22.73
C VAL A 209 2.13 5.19 -23.12
N PHE A 210 2.56 3.95 -22.86
CA PHE A 210 1.72 2.77 -23.08
C PHE A 210 0.40 2.83 -22.31
N ILE A 211 0.42 3.26 -21.03
CA ILE A 211 -0.80 3.42 -20.25
C ILE A 211 -1.76 4.39 -20.95
N ARG A 212 -1.24 5.52 -21.41
CA ARG A 212 -2.03 6.58 -22.05
C ARG A 212 -2.59 6.15 -23.41
N GLU A 213 -1.78 5.51 -24.24
CA GLU A 213 -2.11 5.23 -25.65
C GLU A 213 -2.83 3.90 -25.84
N ASP A 214 -2.47 2.88 -25.07
CA ASP A 214 -2.99 1.52 -25.25
C ASP A 214 -3.92 1.08 -24.12
N TYR A 215 -3.59 1.41 -22.88
CA TYR A 215 -4.30 0.84 -21.73
C TYR A 215 -5.54 1.64 -21.30
N ILE A 216 -5.50 2.98 -21.36
CA ILE A 216 -6.68 3.83 -21.11
C ILE A 216 -7.84 3.49 -22.05
N PRO A 217 -7.65 3.33 -23.38
CA PRO A 217 -8.73 2.91 -24.27
C PRO A 217 -9.38 1.58 -23.86
N ARG A 218 -8.61 0.63 -23.32
CA ARG A 218 -9.16 -0.63 -22.79
C ARG A 218 -10.06 -0.39 -21.58
N ILE A 219 -9.65 0.51 -20.66
CA ILE A 219 -10.49 0.90 -19.53
C ILE A 219 -11.76 1.62 -20.02
N GLU A 220 -11.65 2.51 -21.01
CA GLU A 220 -12.79 3.23 -21.60
C GLU A 220 -13.82 2.28 -22.23
N ALA A 221 -13.35 1.23 -22.91
CA ALA A 221 -14.20 0.25 -23.58
C ALA A 221 -15.10 -0.53 -22.59
N ILE A 222 -14.66 -0.74 -21.35
CA ILE A 222 -15.41 -1.47 -20.33
C ILE A 222 -16.15 -0.56 -19.33
N THR A 223 -15.85 0.74 -19.31
CA THR A 223 -16.37 1.67 -18.30
C THR A 223 -17.56 2.48 -18.84
N SER A 224 -18.73 2.26 -18.24
CA SER A 224 -19.95 3.01 -18.54
C SER A 224 -19.80 4.51 -18.21
N ALA A 225 -20.59 5.38 -18.86
CA ALA A 225 -20.48 6.83 -18.67
C ALA A 225 -20.63 7.29 -17.21
N GLY A 226 -21.47 6.60 -16.42
CA GLY A 226 -21.70 6.91 -15.00
C GLY A 226 -20.56 6.51 -14.06
N GLN A 227 -19.60 5.68 -14.51
CA GLN A 227 -18.50 5.14 -13.71
C GLN A 227 -17.14 5.75 -14.09
N ARG A 228 -17.11 6.81 -14.89
CA ARG A 228 -15.85 7.38 -15.39
C ARG A 228 -15.07 8.22 -14.37
N GLY A 229 -15.60 8.43 -13.16
CA GLY A 229 -14.99 9.33 -12.17
C GLY A 229 -13.54 8.98 -11.82
N SER A 230 -13.22 7.68 -11.61
CA SER A 230 -11.85 7.24 -11.33
C SER A 230 -10.94 7.31 -12.55
N LEU A 231 -11.49 6.98 -13.74
CA LEU A 231 -10.77 7.06 -14.99
C LEU A 231 -10.39 8.50 -15.35
N MET A 232 -11.31 9.46 -15.20
CA MET A 232 -11.05 10.87 -15.51
C MET A 232 -9.94 11.46 -14.62
N ARG A 233 -9.96 11.16 -13.32
CA ARG A 233 -8.88 11.56 -12.39
C ARG A 233 -7.53 10.97 -12.81
N PHE A 234 -7.53 9.70 -13.23
CA PHE A 234 -6.31 9.05 -13.69
C PHE A 234 -5.77 9.67 -15.00
N LYS A 235 -6.65 9.92 -15.98
CA LYS A 235 -6.29 10.60 -17.24
C LYS A 235 -5.69 11.97 -16.99
N GLN A 236 -6.34 12.79 -16.18
CA GLN A 236 -5.84 14.13 -15.83
C GLN A 236 -4.43 14.07 -15.22
N PHE A 237 -4.20 13.17 -14.26
CA PHE A 237 -2.88 12.98 -13.67
C PHE A 237 -1.81 12.61 -14.71
N LEU A 238 -2.13 11.72 -15.65
CA LEU A 238 -1.18 11.30 -16.69
C LEU A 238 -0.91 12.42 -17.70
N GLU A 239 -1.94 13.16 -18.12
CA GLU A 239 -1.82 14.29 -19.04
C GLU A 239 -0.93 15.39 -18.47
N GLU A 240 -1.17 15.79 -17.22
CA GLU A 240 -0.34 16.77 -16.51
C GLU A 240 1.11 16.29 -16.37
N SER A 241 1.31 15.01 -16.04
CA SER A 241 2.64 14.43 -15.85
C SER A 241 3.43 14.35 -17.16
N LEU A 242 2.78 13.94 -18.26
CA LEU A 242 3.39 13.89 -19.59
C LEU A 242 3.72 15.28 -20.12
N GLN A 243 2.84 16.25 -19.92
CA GLN A 243 3.07 17.64 -20.34
C GLN A 243 4.26 18.25 -19.61
N LYS A 244 4.36 18.03 -18.29
CA LYS A 244 5.46 18.54 -17.46
C LYS A 244 6.74 17.70 -17.59
N LYS A 245 6.66 16.51 -18.18
CA LYS A 245 7.71 15.47 -18.21
C LYS A 245 8.24 15.16 -16.81
N GLU A 246 7.34 15.17 -15.83
CA GLU A 246 7.64 14.94 -14.42
C GLU A 246 6.44 14.29 -13.74
N ILE A 247 6.70 13.32 -12.85
CA ILE A 247 5.73 12.89 -11.85
C ILE A 247 5.95 13.72 -10.59
N PRO A 248 4.95 14.49 -10.12
CA PRO A 248 5.11 15.31 -8.92
C PRO A 248 5.43 14.45 -7.70
N LEU A 249 6.23 14.99 -6.78
CA LEU A 249 6.42 14.36 -5.48
C LEU A 249 5.08 14.32 -4.74
N ALA A 250 4.73 13.15 -4.21
CA ALA A 250 3.48 12.94 -3.51
C ALA A 250 3.30 13.92 -2.33
N LYS A 251 2.09 14.44 -2.17
CA LYS A 251 1.73 15.25 -0.98
C LYS A 251 1.86 14.38 0.27
N GLY A 252 2.42 14.96 1.33
CA GLY A 252 2.71 14.24 2.58
C GLY A 252 4.06 13.53 2.63
N TYR A 253 4.88 13.58 1.56
CA TYR A 253 6.24 13.01 1.60
C TYR A 253 7.08 13.64 2.72
N LEU A 254 7.84 12.81 3.44
CA LEU A 254 8.60 13.22 4.63
C LEU A 254 9.84 14.03 4.25
N GLN A 255 9.70 15.35 4.23
CA GLN A 255 10.78 16.30 3.92
C GLN A 255 11.89 16.26 4.99
N PRO A 256 13.13 16.70 4.68
CA PRO A 256 14.21 16.78 5.67
C PRO A 256 13.85 17.58 6.93
N SER A 257 13.01 18.62 6.81
CA SER A 257 12.52 19.41 7.94
C SER A 257 11.70 18.57 8.93
N PHE A 258 10.90 17.61 8.46
CA PHE A 258 10.15 16.69 9.30
C PHE A 258 11.04 15.89 10.24
N TRP A 259 12.24 15.51 9.81
CA TRP A 259 13.17 14.72 10.63
C TRP A 259 13.97 15.56 11.64
N ARG A 260 14.06 16.88 11.42
CA ARG A 260 14.71 17.82 12.33
C ARG A 260 13.78 18.35 13.42
N SER A 261 12.47 18.26 13.21
CA SER A 261 11.42 18.53 14.21
C SER A 261 11.11 17.30 15.07
#